data_AF-X1DSC2-F1
#
_entry.id   AF-X1DSC2-F1
#
_cell.length_a   1.000
_cell.length_b   1.000
_cell.length_c   1.000
_cell.angle_alpha   90.00
_cell.angle_beta   90.00
_cell.angle_gamma   90.00
#
_symmetry.space_group_name_H-M   'P 1'
#
loop_
_entity.id
_entity.type
_entity.pdbx_description
1 polymer ?
#
loop_
_entity_poly.entity_id
_entity_poly.type
_entity_poly.pdbx_seq_one_letter_code
_entity_poly.pdbx_strand_id
1 'polypeptide(L)'
;RGIHPFTWTMQNIDNMRRQLKSIGAIYDWNREVITCQPEYYKWTQWFFLKLYQAGLAYRGKAPVNWCPRCQTVLANEQVLAGGFCERCGTAVIRRDLEQWFFYITKYADELMQHDGIDWPERIKTMQRNWVGKSVGTEISFALDYLGVEDKEIRVFTTRPDTIFGVTFMVLAPEHPLVAKLTSLEKRAEVEDYVAWSRQRSEIERQSIKKEKDGVFYR
;
A
#
# COMPACT_ATOMS: atom_id res chain seq x y z
N ARG A 1 -28.41 -9.07 5.58
CA ARG A 1 -28.98 -10.41 5.87
C ARG A 1 -28.79 -10.84 7.32
N GLY A 2 -27.89 -10.23 8.11
CA GLY A 2 -27.85 -10.44 9.58
C GLY A 2 -27.45 -11.85 10.04
N ILE A 3 -26.92 -12.69 9.14
CA ILE A 3 -26.51 -14.06 9.44
C ILE A 3 -25.08 -14.04 9.96
N HIS A 4 -24.81 -14.82 11.01
CA HIS A 4 -23.47 -14.96 11.57
C HIS A 4 -22.48 -15.45 10.50
N PRO A 5 -21.29 -14.81 10.33
CA PRO A 5 -20.36 -15.14 9.24
C PRO A 5 -19.96 -16.62 9.19
N PHE A 6 -19.73 -17.25 10.34
CA PHE A 6 -19.41 -18.68 10.39
C PHE A 6 -20.51 -19.54 9.76
N THR A 7 -21.76 -19.33 10.18
CA THR A 7 -22.92 -20.08 9.67
C THR A 7 -23.11 -19.87 8.19
N TRP A 8 -23.02 -18.61 7.73
CA TRP A 8 -23.12 -18.26 6.32
C TRP A 8 -22.01 -18.94 5.49
N THR A 9 -20.77 -18.89 5.96
CA THR A 9 -19.62 -19.51 5.27
C THR A 9 -19.77 -21.02 5.19
N MET A 10 -20.12 -21.70 6.28
CA MET A 10 -20.26 -23.16 6.29
C MET A 10 -21.41 -23.63 5.37
N GLN A 11 -22.54 -22.92 5.37
CA GLN A 11 -23.66 -23.20 4.45
C GLN A 11 -23.25 -23.03 2.97
N ASN A 12 -22.48 -21.99 2.66
CA ASN A 12 -21.98 -21.79 1.30
C ASN A 12 -20.95 -22.86 0.89
N ILE A 13 -20.08 -23.28 1.81
CA ILE A 13 -19.13 -24.38 1.57
C ILE A 13 -19.89 -25.67 1.21
N ASP A 14 -20.90 -26.05 1.99
CA ASP A 14 -21.69 -27.25 1.72
C ASP A 14 -22.42 -27.16 0.37
N ASN A 15 -22.96 -25.99 0.05
CA ASN A 15 -23.61 -25.75 -1.24
C ASN A 15 -22.63 -25.86 -2.41
N MET A 16 -21.44 -25.25 -2.32
CA MET A 16 -20.39 -25.34 -3.34
C MET A 16 -19.87 -26.76 -3.48
N ARG A 17 -19.70 -27.50 -2.37
CA ARG A 17 -19.30 -28.92 -2.38
C ARG A 17 -20.29 -29.76 -3.18
N ARG A 18 -21.59 -29.56 -2.98
CA ARG A 18 -22.66 -30.23 -3.75
C ARG A 18 -22.60 -29.86 -5.25
N GLN A 19 -22.41 -28.58 -5.57
CA GLN A 19 -22.30 -28.12 -6.96
C GLN A 19 -21.08 -28.72 -7.67
N LEU A 20 -19.90 -28.71 -7.04
CA LEU A 20 -18.68 -29.32 -7.59
C LEU A 20 -18.86 -30.83 -7.83
N LYS A 21 -19.49 -31.54 -6.89
CA LYS A 21 -19.81 -32.97 -7.08
C LYS A 21 -20.78 -33.19 -8.24
N SER A 22 -21.77 -32.30 -8.42
CA SER A 22 -22.77 -32.43 -9.49
C SER A 22 -22.22 -32.28 -10.91
N ILE A 23 -21.13 -31.51 -11.08
CA ILE A 23 -20.43 -31.39 -12.37
C ILE A 23 -19.39 -32.49 -12.61
N GLY A 24 -19.32 -33.50 -11.72
CA GLY A 24 -18.35 -34.58 -11.79
C GLY A 24 -16.92 -34.15 -11.48
N ALA A 25 -16.71 -33.03 -10.77
CA ALA A 25 -15.37 -32.62 -10.37
C ALA A 25 -14.81 -33.61 -9.33
N ILE A 26 -13.69 -34.27 -9.68
CA ILE A 26 -13.03 -35.26 -8.84
C ILE A 26 -11.89 -34.57 -8.10
N TYR A 27 -12.07 -34.40 -6.79
CA TYR A 27 -11.06 -33.89 -5.86
C TYR A 27 -10.79 -34.93 -4.77
N ASP A 28 -9.57 -34.91 -4.21
CA ASP A 28 -9.27 -35.62 -2.97
C ASP A 28 -9.88 -34.83 -1.79
N TRP A 29 -11.15 -35.10 -1.48
CA TRP A 29 -11.89 -34.43 -0.41
C TRP A 29 -11.29 -34.66 0.98
N ASN A 30 -10.41 -35.64 1.17
CA ASN A 30 -9.69 -35.84 2.43
C ASN A 30 -8.65 -34.73 2.68
N ARG A 31 -8.30 -33.95 1.65
CA ARG A 31 -7.36 -32.82 1.73
C ARG A 31 -8.09 -31.46 1.72
N GLU A 32 -9.40 -31.45 1.93
CA GLU A 32 -10.16 -30.21 2.04
C GLU A 32 -9.65 -29.37 3.23
N VAL A 33 -9.46 -28.08 2.99
CA VAL A 33 -9.06 -27.12 4.02
C VAL A 33 -10.08 -25.99 4.11
N ILE A 34 -10.43 -25.60 5.34
CA ILE A 34 -11.36 -24.50 5.61
C ILE A 34 -10.62 -23.48 6.45
N THR A 35 -10.22 -22.37 5.82
CA THR A 35 -9.26 -21.42 6.42
C THR A 35 -9.79 -20.67 7.64
N CYS A 36 -11.11 -20.61 7.83
CA CYS A 36 -11.73 -20.01 9.01
C CYS A 36 -11.84 -20.97 10.21
N GLN A 37 -11.44 -22.24 10.07
CA GLN A 37 -11.44 -23.20 11.16
C GLN A 37 -10.15 -23.13 12.02
N PRO A 38 -10.25 -23.35 13.35
CA PRO A 38 -9.09 -23.29 14.26
C PRO A 38 -7.94 -24.21 13.87
N GLU A 39 -8.26 -25.38 13.33
CA GLU A 39 -7.31 -26.40 12.89
C GLU A 39 -6.40 -25.87 11.77
N TYR A 40 -6.88 -24.90 10.99
CA TYR A 40 -6.12 -24.23 9.94
C TYR A 40 -5.44 -22.95 10.47
N TYR A 41 -6.20 -21.98 10.99
CA TYR A 41 -5.63 -20.66 11.29
C TYR A 41 -4.62 -20.67 12.46
N LYS A 42 -4.59 -21.72 13.30
CA LYS A 42 -3.52 -21.90 14.29
C LYS A 42 -2.13 -21.90 13.64
N TRP A 43 -2.02 -22.41 12.41
CA TRP A 43 -0.77 -22.41 11.66
C TRP A 43 -0.45 -21.03 11.10
N THR A 44 -1.46 -20.26 10.70
CA THR A 44 -1.29 -18.84 10.32
C THR A 44 -0.77 -18.02 11.50
N GLN A 45 -1.33 -18.22 12.70
CA GLN A 45 -0.87 -17.59 13.93
C GLN A 45 0.59 -18.00 14.25
N TRP A 46 0.90 -19.28 14.15
CA TRP A 46 2.25 -19.79 14.35
C TRP A 46 3.25 -19.18 13.35
N PHE A 47 2.89 -19.12 12.07
CA PHE A 47 3.72 -18.53 11.01
C PHE A 47 3.95 -17.04 11.25
N PHE A 48 2.92 -16.31 11.66
CA PHE A 48 3.05 -14.90 12.04
C PHE A 48 4.07 -14.72 13.17
N LEU A 49 4.02 -15.55 14.21
CA LEU A 49 5.00 -15.49 15.31
C LEU A 49 6.43 -15.76 14.82
N LYS A 50 6.61 -16.69 13.88
CA LYS A 50 7.93 -16.95 13.28
C LYS A 50 8.45 -15.75 12.49
N LEU A 51 7.60 -15.12 11.67
CA LEU A 51 7.96 -13.90 10.96
C LEU A 51 8.26 -12.74 11.92
N TYR A 52 7.48 -12.59 12.99
CA TYR A 52 7.71 -11.57 14.00
C TYR A 52 9.06 -11.77 14.70
N GLN A 53 9.36 -12.99 15.14
CA GLN A 53 10.64 -13.36 15.76
C GLN A 53 11.83 -13.13 14.83
N ALA A 54 11.65 -13.30 13.51
CA ALA A 54 12.67 -13.04 12.50
C ALA A 54 12.79 -11.55 12.08
N GLY A 55 12.02 -10.63 12.68
CA GLY A 55 11.99 -9.23 12.28
C GLY A 55 11.44 -9.02 10.86
N LEU A 56 10.54 -9.90 10.44
CA LEU A 56 9.82 -9.86 9.16
C LEU A 56 8.35 -9.45 9.30
N ALA A 57 7.81 -9.43 10.52
CA ALA A 57 6.54 -8.80 10.84
C ALA A 57 6.78 -7.68 11.86
N TYR A 58 6.15 -6.52 11.69
CA TYR A 58 6.35 -5.37 12.58
C TYR A 58 5.10 -4.49 12.67
N ARG A 59 5.02 -3.65 13.71
CA ARG A 59 4.03 -2.59 13.83
C ARG A 59 4.63 -1.26 13.42
N GLY A 60 3.89 -0.50 12.63
CA GLY A 60 4.27 0.86 12.24
C GLY A 60 3.06 1.75 12.10
N LYS A 61 3.24 3.05 12.32
CA LYS A 61 2.24 4.07 11.97
C LYS A 61 2.42 4.41 10.50
N ALA A 62 1.39 4.17 9.70
CA ALA A 62 1.41 4.50 8.28
C ALA A 62 0.05 5.03 7.83
N PRO A 63 0.02 5.90 6.81
CA PRO A 63 -1.22 6.21 6.12
C PRO A 63 -1.71 4.92 5.44
N VAL A 64 -2.86 4.41 5.88
CA VAL A 64 -3.46 3.21 5.31
C VAL A 64 -4.73 3.54 4.56
N ASN A 65 -4.98 2.75 3.52
CA ASN A 65 -6.25 2.76 2.80
C ASN A 65 -7.35 2.28 3.74
N TRP A 66 -8.40 3.07 3.94
CA TRP A 66 -9.51 2.77 4.83
C TRP A 66 -10.82 2.83 4.08
N CYS A 67 -11.62 1.77 4.21
CA CYS A 67 -12.97 1.76 3.67
C CYS A 67 -13.98 2.17 4.76
N PRO A 68 -14.67 3.33 4.63
CA PRO A 68 -15.62 3.78 5.65
C PRO A 68 -16.90 2.93 5.70
N ARG A 69 -17.19 2.14 4.66
CA ARG A 69 -18.33 1.22 4.67
C ARG A 69 -17.99 -0.14 5.27
N CYS A 70 -16.83 -0.70 4.92
CA CYS A 70 -16.36 -1.97 5.47
C CYS A 70 -15.75 -1.82 6.87
N GLN A 71 -15.45 -0.59 7.30
CA GLN A 71 -14.84 -0.28 8.60
C GLN A 71 -13.55 -1.08 8.84
N THR A 72 -12.71 -1.17 7.81
CA THR A 72 -11.45 -1.89 7.86
C THR A 72 -10.40 -1.20 6.99
N VAL A 73 -9.14 -1.47 7.33
CA VAL A 73 -8.00 -1.20 6.45
C VAL A 73 -8.04 -2.10 5.23
N LEU A 74 -7.50 -1.60 4.11
CA LEU A 74 -7.32 -2.29 2.85
C LEU A 74 -5.84 -2.30 2.50
N ALA A 75 -5.35 -3.41 1.96
CA ALA A 75 -4.05 -3.43 1.30
C ALA A 75 -4.10 -2.63 -0.01
N ASN A 76 -2.95 -2.22 -0.57
CA ASN A 76 -2.90 -1.46 -1.82
C ASN A 76 -3.56 -2.25 -2.97
N GLU A 77 -3.40 -3.57 -2.97
CA GLU A 77 -3.96 -4.52 -3.91
C GLU A 77 -5.49 -4.56 -3.92
N GLN A 78 -6.14 -4.13 -2.83
CA GLN A 78 -7.60 -4.15 -2.66
C GLN A 78 -8.27 -2.81 -3.02
N VAL A 79 -7.48 -1.84 -3.50
CA VAL A 79 -7.95 -0.54 -3.99
C VAL A 79 -7.92 -0.58 -5.51
N LEU A 80 -9.09 -0.51 -6.13
CA LEU A 80 -9.21 -0.48 -7.59
C LEU A 80 -8.62 0.81 -8.17
N ALA A 81 -8.29 0.81 -9.46
CA ALA A 81 -7.72 1.95 -10.18
C ALA A 81 -8.51 3.28 -10.03
N GLY A 82 -9.80 3.23 -9.71
CA GLY A 82 -10.59 4.45 -9.43
C GLY A 82 -10.51 4.96 -7.99
N GLY A 83 -9.70 4.36 -7.11
CA GLY A 83 -9.67 4.70 -5.68
C GLY A 83 -10.85 4.12 -4.88
N PHE A 84 -11.48 3.07 -5.39
CA PHE A 84 -12.65 2.43 -4.78
C PHE A 84 -12.31 1.07 -4.18
N CYS A 85 -12.99 0.71 -3.09
CA CYS A 85 -12.88 -0.59 -2.45
C CYS A 85 -13.31 -1.72 -3.41
N GLU A 86 -12.47 -2.75 -3.58
CA GLU A 86 -12.75 -3.91 -4.45
C GLU A 86 -14.09 -4.62 -4.13
N ARG A 87 -14.54 -4.56 -2.88
CA ARG A 87 -15.70 -5.33 -2.40
C ARG A 87 -17.00 -4.56 -2.48
N CYS A 88 -16.99 -3.30 -2.06
CA CYS A 88 -18.21 -2.51 -1.85
C CYS A 88 -18.31 -1.27 -2.72
N GLY A 89 -17.28 -0.97 -3.53
CA GLY A 89 -17.25 0.17 -4.45
C GLY A 89 -17.24 1.54 -3.76
N THR A 90 -17.09 1.61 -2.43
CA THR A 90 -17.03 2.89 -1.71
C THR A 90 -15.66 3.53 -1.88
N ALA A 91 -15.63 4.85 -2.02
CA ALA A 91 -14.40 5.62 -2.09
C ALA A 91 -13.53 5.35 -0.85
N VAL A 92 -12.27 5.03 -1.10
CA VAL A 92 -11.28 4.74 -0.06
C VAL A 92 -10.72 6.06 0.44
N ILE A 93 -10.63 6.20 1.76
CA ILE A 93 -9.99 7.36 2.41
C ILE A 93 -8.67 6.95 3.03
N ARG A 94 -7.78 7.91 3.31
CA ARG A 94 -6.56 7.65 4.07
C ARG A 94 -6.76 7.95 5.56
N ARG A 95 -6.25 7.06 6.41
CA ARG A 95 -6.15 7.29 7.86
C ARG A 95 -4.78 6.86 8.34
N ASP A 96 -4.19 7.63 9.25
CA ASP A 96 -2.97 7.23 9.92
C ASP A 96 -3.33 6.26 11.05
N LEU A 97 -3.00 4.98 10.86
CA LEU A 97 -3.26 3.94 11.85
C LEU A 97 -1.97 3.18 12.12
N GLU A 98 -1.85 2.72 13.36
CA GLU A 98 -0.84 1.73 13.69
C GLU A 98 -1.33 0.36 13.24
N GLN A 99 -0.56 -0.31 12.38
CA GLN A 99 -0.95 -1.59 11.76
C GLN A 99 0.23 -2.55 11.73
N TRP A 100 -0.07 -3.83 11.52
CA TRP A 100 0.92 -4.87 11.26
C TRP A 100 1.28 -4.91 9.79
N PHE A 101 2.57 -5.00 9.51
CA PHE A 101 3.15 -5.08 8.18
C PHE A 101 4.09 -6.28 8.10
N PHE A 102 4.21 -6.86 6.91
CA PHE A 102 5.26 -7.80 6.58
C PHE A 102 6.35 -7.09 5.77
N TYR A 103 7.61 -7.30 6.13
CA TYR A 103 8.79 -6.81 5.40
C TYR A 103 9.04 -7.60 4.12
N ILE A 104 8.04 -7.66 3.23
CA ILE A 104 8.17 -8.30 1.91
C ILE A 104 9.25 -7.61 1.06
N THR A 105 9.51 -6.32 1.32
CA THR A 105 10.54 -5.53 0.62
C THR A 105 11.97 -6.06 0.85
N LYS A 106 12.24 -6.77 1.95
CA LYS A 106 13.53 -7.47 2.14
C LYS A 106 13.78 -8.56 1.10
N TYR A 107 12.71 -9.07 0.49
CA TYR A 107 12.73 -10.12 -0.52
C TYR A 107 12.40 -9.58 -1.92
N ALA A 108 12.31 -8.26 -2.11
CA ALA A 108 11.93 -7.66 -3.39
C ALA A 108 12.86 -8.10 -4.55
N ASP A 109 14.15 -8.23 -4.28
CA ASP A 109 15.15 -8.66 -5.27
C ASP A 109 14.96 -10.12 -5.69
N GLU A 110 14.75 -11.01 -4.74
CA GLU A 110 14.49 -12.43 -4.99
C GLU A 110 13.16 -12.63 -5.74
N LEU A 111 12.12 -11.88 -5.36
CA LEU A 111 10.79 -11.95 -5.98
C LEU A 111 10.78 -11.58 -7.48
N MET A 112 11.79 -10.83 -7.96
CA MET A 112 11.88 -10.42 -9.36
C MET A 112 12.69 -11.36 -10.25
N GLN A 113 13.48 -12.27 -9.67
CA GLN A 113 14.36 -13.15 -10.45
C GLN A 113 13.55 -14.13 -11.31
N HIS A 114 12.49 -14.73 -10.74
CA HIS A 114 11.65 -15.74 -11.40
C HIS A 114 12.44 -16.92 -12.01
N ASP A 115 13.69 -17.14 -11.55
CA ASP A 115 14.59 -18.15 -12.06
C ASP A 115 14.04 -19.56 -11.80
N GLY A 116 14.03 -20.40 -12.83
CA GLY A 116 13.52 -21.77 -12.74
C GLY A 116 11.98 -21.89 -12.67
N ILE A 117 11.23 -20.80 -12.85
CA ILE A 117 9.76 -20.81 -12.83
C ILE A 117 9.20 -20.78 -14.25
N ASP A 118 8.42 -21.79 -14.63
CA ASP A 118 7.68 -21.86 -15.89
C ASP A 118 6.33 -21.13 -15.80
N TRP A 119 6.38 -19.79 -15.77
CA TRP A 119 5.21 -18.92 -15.76
C TRP A 119 5.09 -18.12 -17.07
N PRO A 120 3.85 -17.75 -17.49
CA PRO A 120 3.66 -16.88 -18.63
C PRO A 120 4.38 -15.54 -18.46
N GLU A 121 5.05 -15.08 -19.51
CA GLU A 121 5.87 -13.86 -19.49
C GLU A 121 5.09 -12.62 -19.06
N ARG A 122 3.80 -12.57 -19.40
CA ARG A 122 2.87 -11.52 -18.94
C ARG A 122 2.81 -11.42 -17.41
N ILE A 123 2.77 -12.54 -16.70
CA ILE A 123 2.71 -12.56 -15.23
C ILE A 123 4.03 -12.12 -14.63
N LYS A 124 5.16 -12.61 -15.17
CA LYS A 124 6.51 -12.19 -14.74
C LYS A 124 6.70 -10.68 -14.91
N THR A 125 6.30 -10.14 -16.06
CA THR A 125 6.35 -8.70 -16.35
C THR A 125 5.45 -7.89 -15.41
N MET A 126 4.22 -8.36 -15.14
CA MET A 126 3.33 -7.70 -14.18
C MET A 126 3.94 -7.63 -12.78
N GLN A 127 4.57 -8.71 -12.30
CA GLN A 127 5.22 -8.73 -10.99
C GLN A 127 6.47 -7.84 -10.95
N ARG A 128 7.32 -7.86 -11.98
CA ARG A 128 8.49 -6.96 -12.06
C ARG A 128 8.06 -5.50 -12.04
N ASN A 129 7.01 -5.15 -12.79
CA ASN A 129 6.48 -3.79 -12.81
C ASN A 129 5.83 -3.40 -11.47
N TRP A 130 5.18 -4.34 -10.78
CA TRP A 130 4.63 -4.11 -9.45
C TRP A 130 5.72 -3.82 -8.41
N VAL A 131 6.80 -4.60 -8.41
CA VAL A 131 7.93 -4.39 -7.49
C VAL A 131 8.62 -3.07 -7.81
N GLY A 132 8.78 -2.73 -9.10
CA GLY A 132 9.16 -1.38 -9.52
C GLY A 132 10.53 -0.94 -9.02
N LYS A 133 11.51 -1.87 -8.92
CA LYS A 133 12.84 -1.55 -8.41
C LYS A 133 13.51 -0.45 -9.26
N SER A 134 13.94 0.59 -8.59
CA SER A 134 14.76 1.66 -9.16
C SER A 134 16.07 1.76 -8.40
N VAL A 135 17.17 1.97 -9.13
CA VAL A 135 18.49 2.22 -8.55
C VAL A 135 18.81 3.69 -8.81
N GLY A 136 19.19 4.40 -7.75
CA GLY A 136 19.43 5.83 -7.81
C GLY A 136 20.35 6.29 -6.70
N THR A 137 20.43 7.59 -6.52
CA THR A 137 21.26 8.26 -5.53
C THR A 137 20.38 9.09 -4.62
N GLU A 138 20.67 9.04 -3.31
CA GLU A 138 20.14 10.00 -2.34
C GLU A 138 21.10 11.20 -2.30
N ILE A 139 20.56 12.40 -2.52
CA ILE A 139 21.31 13.66 -2.49
C ILE A 139 20.76 14.49 -1.32
N SER A 140 21.66 14.99 -0.49
CA SER A 140 21.31 15.84 0.66
C SER A 140 21.53 17.31 0.31
N PHE A 141 20.49 18.11 0.45
CA PHE A 141 20.55 19.56 0.26
C PHE A 141 20.48 20.25 1.61
N ALA A 142 21.43 21.14 1.89
CA ALA A 142 21.44 21.90 3.13
C ALA A 142 20.16 22.74 3.27
N LEU A 143 19.53 22.66 4.44
CA LEU A 143 18.35 23.42 4.82
C LEU A 143 18.72 24.43 5.90
N ASP A 144 18.80 25.69 5.49
CA ASP A 144 18.99 26.81 6.40
C ASP A 144 17.66 27.54 6.62
N TYR A 145 16.91 27.09 7.62
CA TYR A 145 15.62 27.67 8.00
C TYR A 145 15.48 27.80 9.52
N LEU A 146 15.07 28.98 9.97
CA LEU A 146 14.88 29.28 11.40
C LEU A 146 13.71 28.48 11.97
N GLY A 147 13.93 27.83 13.13
CA GLY A 147 12.91 27.02 13.80
C GLY A 147 12.75 25.60 13.25
N VAL A 148 13.59 25.19 12.28
CA VAL A 148 13.66 23.80 11.83
C VAL A 148 14.95 23.16 12.35
N GLU A 149 14.79 22.07 13.10
CA GLU A 149 15.90 21.25 13.60
C GLU A 149 16.62 20.53 12.46
N ASP A 150 15.85 20.01 11.50
CA ASP A 150 16.37 19.35 10.30
C ASP A 150 17.27 20.31 9.50
N LYS A 151 18.54 19.93 9.28
CA LYS A 151 19.53 20.76 8.55
C LYS A 151 19.74 20.33 7.11
N GLU A 152 19.03 19.31 6.66
CA GLU A 152 19.11 18.82 5.30
C GLU A 152 17.76 18.28 4.81
N ILE A 153 17.53 18.39 3.50
CA ILE A 153 16.46 17.71 2.78
C ILE A 153 17.10 16.65 1.90
N ARG A 154 16.74 15.39 2.14
CA ARG A 154 17.19 14.25 1.35
C ARG A 154 16.21 13.98 0.22
N VAL A 155 16.73 13.86 -1.00
CA VAL A 155 15.93 13.52 -2.17
C VAL A 155 16.54 12.32 -2.89
N PHE A 156 15.68 11.43 -3.38
CA PHE A 156 16.09 10.31 -4.22
C PHE A 156 15.94 10.67 -5.70
N THR A 157 16.96 10.38 -6.51
CA THR A 157 16.90 10.53 -7.97
C THR A 157 17.61 9.38 -8.67
N THR A 158 17.07 8.91 -9.78
CA THR A 158 17.75 7.99 -10.71
C THR A 158 18.64 8.73 -11.72
N ARG A 159 18.63 10.07 -11.70
CA ARG A 159 19.38 10.97 -12.58
C ARG A 159 20.22 11.95 -11.77
N PRO A 160 21.28 11.50 -11.07
CA PRO A 160 22.16 12.39 -10.30
C PRO A 160 22.95 13.36 -11.20
N ASP A 161 23.13 13.03 -12.48
CA ASP A 161 23.78 13.87 -13.49
C ASP A 161 23.07 15.22 -13.69
N THR A 162 21.77 15.31 -13.41
CA THR A 162 20.98 16.55 -13.60
C THR A 162 21.03 17.49 -12.40
N ILE A 163 21.88 17.23 -11.40
CA ILE A 163 21.90 17.98 -10.13
C ILE A 163 22.14 19.49 -10.32
N PHE A 164 23.00 19.87 -11.26
CA PHE A 164 23.30 21.27 -11.57
C PHE A 164 22.12 22.02 -12.23
N GLY A 165 21.08 21.31 -12.67
CA GLY A 165 19.88 21.87 -13.27
C GLY A 165 18.69 22.00 -12.31
N VAL A 166 18.87 21.71 -11.01
CA VAL A 166 17.79 21.80 -10.02
C VAL A 166 17.43 23.26 -9.76
N THR A 167 16.23 23.68 -10.18
CA THR A 167 15.72 25.06 -10.03
C THR A 167 14.74 25.23 -8.87
N PHE A 168 14.07 24.15 -8.46
CA PHE A 168 13.17 24.13 -7.31
C PHE A 168 13.04 22.71 -6.77
N MET A 169 12.45 22.60 -5.57
CA MET A 169 12.12 21.33 -4.93
C MET A 169 10.62 21.23 -4.70
N VAL A 170 10.11 20.01 -4.73
CA VAL A 170 8.71 19.71 -4.42
C VAL A 170 8.68 18.74 -3.25
N LEU A 171 7.94 19.12 -2.21
CA LEU A 171 7.68 18.26 -1.06
C LEU A 171 6.33 17.58 -1.24
N ALA A 172 6.23 16.31 -0.84
CA ALA A 172 4.93 15.65 -0.75
C ALA A 172 4.05 16.42 0.25
N PRO A 173 2.73 16.59 -0.01
CA PRO A 173 1.82 17.28 0.90
C PRO A 173 1.81 16.71 2.32
N GLU A 174 2.12 15.42 2.48
CA GLU A 174 2.22 14.74 3.77
C GLU A 174 3.60 14.86 4.44
N HIS A 175 4.59 15.48 3.80
CA HIS A 175 5.95 15.56 4.32
C HIS A 175 6.01 16.42 5.59
N PRO A 176 6.68 15.96 6.68
CA PRO A 176 6.70 16.69 7.96
C PRO A 176 7.20 18.13 7.87
N LEU A 177 8.14 18.40 6.95
CA LEU A 177 8.68 19.75 6.73
C LEU A 177 7.67 20.73 6.12
N VAL A 178 6.61 20.28 5.46
CA VAL A 178 5.60 21.19 4.87
C VAL A 178 5.01 22.10 5.96
N ALA A 179 4.59 21.51 7.08
CA ALA A 179 4.04 22.27 8.21
C ALA A 179 5.06 23.22 8.86
N LYS A 180 6.36 22.90 8.80
CA LYS A 180 7.43 23.71 9.42
C LYS A 180 7.95 24.83 8.52
N LEU A 181 7.96 24.61 7.21
CA LEU A 181 8.53 25.54 6.22
C LEU A 181 7.51 26.53 5.66
N THR A 182 6.21 26.29 5.90
CA THR A 182 5.14 27.14 5.39
C THR A 182 5.12 28.49 6.10
N SER A 183 5.14 29.58 5.32
CA SER A 183 5.02 30.94 5.85
C SER A 183 3.64 31.18 6.47
N LEU A 184 3.55 32.09 7.45
CA LEU A 184 2.29 32.40 8.13
C LEU A 184 1.19 32.87 7.15
N GLU A 185 1.58 33.62 6.13
CA GLU A 185 0.68 34.15 5.10
C GLU A 185 0.10 33.05 4.19
N LYS A 186 0.91 32.01 3.91
CA LYS A 186 0.51 30.88 3.04
C LYS A 186 -0.09 29.71 3.80
N ARG A 187 -0.16 29.79 5.13
CA ARG A 187 -0.58 28.68 5.98
C ARG A 187 -1.95 28.13 5.63
N ALA A 188 -2.96 28.99 5.49
CA ALA A 188 -4.31 28.55 5.15
C ALA A 188 -4.37 27.87 3.77
N GLU A 189 -3.72 28.47 2.76
CA GLU A 189 -3.68 27.93 1.39
C GLU A 189 -2.98 26.56 1.33
N VAL A 190 -1.86 26.40 2.04
CA VAL A 190 -1.13 25.13 2.10
C VAL A 190 -1.91 24.09 2.90
N GLU A 191 -2.51 24.44 4.03
CA GLU A 191 -3.31 23.51 4.84
C GLU A 191 -4.52 22.99 4.05
N ASP A 192 -5.21 23.88 3.32
CA ASP A 192 -6.30 23.50 2.41
C ASP A 192 -5.82 22.57 1.29
N TYR A 193 -4.67 22.88 0.68
CA TYR A 193 -4.08 22.04 -0.36
C TYR A 193 -3.68 20.65 0.16
N VAL A 194 -3.08 20.59 1.35
CA VAL A 194 -2.72 19.32 2.00
C VAL A 194 -3.97 18.50 2.33
N ALA A 195 -5.01 19.13 2.89
CA ALA A 195 -6.27 18.47 3.21
C ALA A 195 -6.95 17.93 1.94
N TRP A 196 -6.99 18.74 0.88
CA TRP A 196 -7.52 18.36 -0.42
C TRP A 196 -6.74 17.22 -1.06
N SER A 197 -5.40 17.25 -1.00
CA SER A 197 -4.54 16.21 -1.57
C SER A 197 -4.69 14.86 -0.86
N ARG A 198 -4.87 14.88 0.47
CA ARG A 198 -5.08 13.67 1.29
C ARG A 198 -6.38 12.92 1.00
N GLN A 199 -7.38 13.61 0.46
CA GLN A 199 -8.67 13.01 0.09
C GLN A 199 -8.60 12.26 -1.25
N ARG A 200 -7.54 12.47 -2.03
CA ARG A 200 -7.38 11.82 -3.33
C ARG A 200 -6.66 10.49 -3.21
N SER A 201 -7.06 9.56 -4.07
CA SER A 201 -6.39 8.26 -4.15
C SER A 201 -4.98 8.39 -4.73
N GLU A 202 -4.11 7.44 -4.42
CA GLU A 202 -2.76 7.40 -4.98
C GLU A 202 -2.78 7.27 -6.51
N ILE A 203 -3.76 6.54 -7.04
CA ILE A 203 -3.91 6.35 -8.49
C ILE A 203 -4.30 7.66 -9.17
N GLU A 204 -5.19 8.47 -8.57
CA GLU A 204 -5.49 9.81 -9.08
C GLU A 204 -4.29 10.75 -9.03
N ARG A 205 -3.40 10.58 -8.03
CA ARG A 205 -2.16 11.36 -7.90
C ARG A 205 -1.09 10.93 -8.90
N GLN A 206 -1.03 9.65 -9.25
CA GLN A 206 -0.09 9.11 -10.23
C GLN A 206 -0.59 9.23 -11.69
N SER A 207 -1.83 9.68 -11.89
CA SER A 207 -2.42 9.83 -13.22
C SER A 207 -1.72 10.92 -14.05
N ILE A 208 -1.15 10.50 -15.18
CA ILE A 208 -0.44 11.37 -16.13
C ILE A 208 -1.42 12.32 -16.87
N LYS A 209 -2.72 12.01 -16.87
CA LYS A 209 -3.75 12.83 -17.54
C LYS A 209 -4.18 14.06 -16.73
N LYS A 210 -3.74 14.18 -15.48
CA LYS A 210 -4.13 15.28 -14.60
C LYS A 210 -3.28 16.52 -14.88
N GLU A 211 -3.90 17.69 -14.81
CA GLU A 211 -3.17 18.95 -14.75
C GLU A 211 -2.29 18.99 -13.49
N LYS A 212 -1.05 19.45 -13.65
CA LYS A 212 -0.10 19.56 -12.54
C LYS A 212 -0.54 20.69 -11.63
N ASP A 213 -0.65 20.41 -10.34
CA ASP A 213 -0.97 21.38 -9.31
C ASP A 213 0.12 21.44 -8.23
N GLY A 214 0.12 22.54 -7.50
CA GLY A 214 1.04 22.79 -6.41
C GLY A 214 0.77 24.16 -5.81
N VAL A 215 1.16 24.33 -4.54
CA VAL A 215 1.10 25.60 -3.83
C VAL A 215 2.52 25.96 -3.43
N PHE A 216 2.89 27.22 -3.68
CA PHE A 216 4.14 27.75 -3.19
C PHE A 216 3.97 28.09 -1.70
N TYR A 217 4.79 27.46 -0.85
CA TYR A 217 4.65 27.53 0.60
C TYR A 217 5.41 28.71 1.24
N ARG A 218 5.95 29.62 0.43
CA ARG A 218 6.65 30.83 0.88
C ARG A 218 5.91 32.09 0.47
#